data_AF-Q4SWX1-F1
#
_entry.id   AF-Q4SWX1-F1
#
_cell.length_a   1.000
_cell.length_b   1.000
_cell.length_c   1.000
_cell.angle_alpha   90.00
_cell.angle_beta   90.00
_cell.angle_gamma   90.00
#
_symmetry.space_group_name_H-M   'P 1'
#
loop_
_entity.id
_entity.type
_entity.pdbx_description
1 polymer ?
#
loop_
_entity_poly.entity_id
_entity_poly.type
_entity_poly.pdbx_seq_one_letter_code
_entity_poly.pdbx_strand_id
1 'polypeptide(L)'
;MKKLQPADQLIVKTWNALPVTYHTLQRVSIAVITMLGSTYACEQSFSHLKNIKTNLRSRLTDGSLNACMKLNLTTYQPDYKAISKTMQHQKSH
;
A
#
# COMPACT_ATOMS: atom_id res chain seq x y z
N MET A 1 -0.34 7.58 5.37
CA MET A 1 -1.03 6.30 5.71
C MET A 1 -2.33 6.25 4.95
N LYS A 2 -2.59 5.19 4.18
CA LYS A 2 -3.96 4.93 3.69
C LYS A 2 -4.86 4.93 4.91
N LYS A 3 -5.95 5.70 4.90
CA LYS A 3 -6.95 5.64 5.96
C LYS A 3 -7.43 4.19 6.02
N LEU A 4 -7.40 3.62 7.22
CA LEU A 4 -7.85 2.26 7.47
C LEU A 4 -9.27 2.12 6.90
N GLN A 5 -9.57 1.05 6.16
CA GLN A 5 -10.90 0.93 5.56
C GLN A 5 -11.96 0.91 6.67
N PRO A 6 -13.19 1.41 6.42
CA PRO A 6 -14.23 1.46 7.45
C PRO A 6 -14.48 0.09 8.13
N ALA A 7 -14.30 -1.00 7.38
CA ALA A 7 -14.42 -2.37 7.88
C ALA A 7 -13.32 -2.75 8.89
N ASP A 8 -12.07 -2.41 8.61
CA ASP A 8 -10.94 -2.70 9.49
C ASP A 8 -11.07 -1.98 10.85
N GLN A 9 -11.57 -0.73 10.81
CA GLN A 9 -11.82 0.06 12.01
C GLN A 9 -12.94 -0.55 12.87
N LEU A 10 -13.96 -1.13 12.22
CA LEU A 10 -15.03 -1.85 12.90
C LEU A 10 -14.52 -3.12 13.58
N ILE A 11 -13.64 -3.88 12.93
CA ILE A 11 -13.04 -5.11 13.49
C ILE A 11 -12.29 -4.77 14.79
N VAL A 12 -11.36 -3.80 14.73
CA VAL A 12 -10.58 -3.40 15.91
C VAL A 12 -11.49 -2.88 17.03
N LYS A 13 -12.49 -2.05 16.71
CA LYS A 13 -13.45 -1.55 17.69
C LYS A 13 -14.25 -2.67 18.36
N THR A 14 -14.64 -3.69 17.60
CA THR A 14 -15.41 -4.84 18.11
C THR A 14 -14.57 -5.66 19.09
N TRP A 15 -13.32 -5.96 18.76
CA TRP A 15 -12.42 -6.69 19.66
C TRP A 15 -12.06 -5.91 20.92
N ASN A 16 -11.98 -4.58 20.83
CA ASN A 16 -11.72 -3.71 21.97
C ASN A 16 -12.95 -3.51 22.87
N ALA A 17 -14.17 -3.78 22.39
CA ALA A 17 -15.39 -3.68 23.17
C ALA A 17 -15.69 -4.95 23.99
N LEU A 18 -14.87 -6.00 23.87
CA LEU A 18 -15.05 -7.23 24.64
C LEU A 18 -14.85 -6.97 26.15
N PRO A 19 -15.64 -7.63 27.02
CA PRO A 19 -15.45 -7.54 28.45
C PRO A 19 -14.04 -7.97 28.88
N VAL A 20 -13.53 -7.31 29.92
CA VAL A 20 -12.22 -7.61 30.54
C VAL A 20 -12.06 -9.08 30.94
N THR A 21 -13.16 -9.79 31.20
CA THR A 21 -13.17 -11.23 31.49
C THR A 21 -12.52 -12.08 30.38
N TYR A 22 -12.43 -11.56 29.15
CA TYR A 22 -11.90 -12.28 27.97
C TYR A 22 -10.50 -11.81 27.51
N HIS A 23 -9.66 -11.30 28.42
CA HIS A 23 -8.32 -10.78 28.07
C HIS A 23 -7.44 -11.76 27.26
N THR A 24 -7.47 -13.06 27.56
CA THR A 24 -6.70 -14.06 26.82
C THR A 24 -7.15 -14.14 25.36
N LEU A 25 -8.48 -14.18 25.15
CA LEU A 25 -9.06 -14.22 23.81
C LEU A 25 -8.75 -12.92 23.04
N GLN A 26 -8.81 -11.78 23.70
CA GLN A 26 -8.46 -10.49 23.10
C GLN A 26 -6.99 -10.47 22.65
N ARG A 27 -6.05 -10.94 23.48
CA ARG A 27 -4.62 -11.00 23.13
C ARG A 27 -4.35 -11.92 21.94
N VAL A 28 -4.96 -13.12 21.93
CA VAL A 28 -4.82 -14.06 20.83
C VAL A 28 -5.40 -13.47 19.55
N SER A 29 -6.57 -12.85 19.63
CA SER A 29 -7.21 -12.22 18.47
C SER A 29 -6.36 -11.09 17.89
N ILE A 30 -5.84 -10.19 18.73
CA ILE A 30 -4.93 -9.12 18.28
C ILE A 30 -3.69 -9.70 17.60
N ALA A 31 -3.10 -10.76 18.16
CA ALA A 31 -1.94 -11.43 17.56
C ALA A 31 -2.26 -12.02 16.18
N VAL A 32 -3.39 -12.73 16.06
CA VAL A 32 -3.85 -13.32 14.79
C VAL A 32 -4.15 -12.25 13.75
N ILE A 33 -4.90 -11.21 14.12
CA ILE A 33 -5.22 -10.07 13.24
C ILE A 33 -3.94 -9.38 12.77
N THR A 34 -2.96 -9.20 13.66
CA THR A 34 -1.67 -8.57 13.32
C THR A 34 -0.88 -9.43 12.34
N MET A 35 -0.83 -10.76 12.55
CA MET A 35 -0.14 -11.69 11.66
C MET A 35 -0.80 -11.76 10.28
N LEU A 36 -2.13 -11.81 10.23
CA LEU A 36 -2.87 -11.82 8.97
C LEU A 36 -2.77 -10.48 8.24
N GLY A 37 -2.87 -9.36 8.97
CA GLY A 37 -2.74 -8.02 8.43
C GLY A 37 -1.36 -7.74 7.84
N SER A 38 -0.28 -8.19 8.51
CA SER A 38 1.08 -8.05 7.99
C SER A 38 1.32 -8.91 6.75
N THR A 39 0.81 -10.15 6.74
CA THR A 39 0.89 -11.05 5.58
C THR A 39 0.19 -10.43 4.37
N TYR A 40 -1.05 -9.95 4.57
CA TYR A 40 -1.80 -9.26 3.52
C TYR A 40 -1.06 -8.02 2.99
N ALA A 41 -0.51 -7.19 3.88
CA ALA A 41 0.24 -5.99 3.48
C ALA A 41 1.49 -6.34 2.65
N CYS A 42 2.20 -7.41 3.02
CA CYS A 42 3.34 -7.93 2.26
C CYS A 42 2.90 -8.42 0.88
N GLU A 43 1.85 -9.24 0.79
CA GLU A 43 1.33 -9.76 -0.47
C GLU A 43 0.87 -8.65 -1.42
N GLN A 44 0.14 -7.66 -0.89
CA GLN A 44 -0.26 -6.46 -1.66
C GLN A 44 0.96 -5.71 -2.17
N SER A 45 1.98 -5.53 -1.32
CA SER A 45 3.23 -4.87 -1.71
C SER A 45 3.96 -5.63 -2.82
N PHE A 46 4.07 -6.95 -2.72
CA PHE A 46 4.67 -7.80 -3.76
C PHE A 46 3.89 -7.75 -5.08
N SER A 47 2.55 -7.74 -5.01
CA SER A 47 1.69 -7.57 -6.19
C SER A 47 1.93 -6.21 -6.87
N HIS A 48 1.98 -5.13 -6.10
CA HIS A 48 2.32 -3.80 -6.64
C HIS A 48 3.73 -3.76 -7.26
N LEU A 49 4.71 -4.38 -6.61
CA LEU A 49 6.07 -4.51 -7.15
C LEU A 49 6.08 -5.29 -8.46
N LYS A 50 5.32 -6.39 -8.57
CA LYS A 50 5.18 -7.17 -9.81
C LYS A 50 4.58 -6.32 -10.94
N ASN A 51 3.59 -5.49 -10.64
CA ASN A 51 2.99 -4.59 -11.62
C ASN A 51 3.91 -3.45 -12.04
N ILE A 52 4.74 -2.92 -11.14
CA ILE A 52 5.73 -1.88 -11.47
C ILE A 52 6.89 -2.47 -12.27
N LYS A 53 7.31 -3.70 -11.93
CA LYS A 53 8.41 -4.43 -12.56
C LYS A 53 7.92 -5.19 -13.81
N THR A 54 7.39 -4.47 -14.79
CA THR A 54 7.10 -5.00 -16.13
C THR A 54 8.40 -5.24 -16.93
N ASN A 55 8.30 -5.76 -18.17
CA ASN A 55 9.42 -6.20 -19.04
C ASN A 55 10.64 -5.25 -19.14
N LEU A 56 10.52 -3.98 -18.77
CA LEU A 56 11.61 -3.01 -18.69
C LEU A 56 12.51 -3.14 -17.44
N ARG A 57 12.60 -4.35 -16.87
CA ARG A 57 13.38 -4.67 -15.65
C ARG A 57 14.82 -4.14 -15.69
N SER A 58 15.45 -4.13 -16.86
CA SER A 58 16.84 -3.69 -17.03
C SER A 58 17.05 -2.18 -16.78
N ARG A 59 15.97 -1.39 -16.79
CA ARG A 59 16.02 0.08 -16.68
C ARG A 59 15.52 0.61 -15.33
N LEU A 60 14.97 -0.25 -14.47
CA LEU A 60 14.43 0.16 -13.18
C LEU A 60 15.55 0.10 -12.13
N THR A 61 15.99 1.26 -11.65
CA THR A 61 16.91 1.38 -10.52
C THR A 61 16.14 1.31 -9.21
N ASP A 62 16.81 1.04 -8.08
CA ASP A 62 16.17 1.04 -6.76
C ASP A 62 15.49 2.39 -6.45
N GLY A 63 16.11 3.48 -6.91
CA GLY A 63 15.55 4.83 -6.78
C GLY A 63 14.24 5.01 -7.55
N SER A 64 14.18 4.57 -8.81
CA SER A 64 12.95 4.69 -9.62
C SER A 64 11.86 3.73 -9.17
N LEU A 65 12.22 2.52 -8.69
CA LEU A 65 11.28 1.58 -8.07
C LEU A 65 10.62 2.17 -6.82
N ASN A 66 11.42 2.76 -5.92
CA ASN A 66 10.92 3.42 -4.71
C ASN A 66 9.98 4.59 -5.05
N ALA A 67 10.31 5.40 -6.06
CA ALA A 67 9.45 6.47 -6.53
C ALA A 67 8.11 5.94 -7.08
N CYS A 68 8.13 4.88 -7.90
CA CYS A 68 6.92 4.25 -8.42
C CYS A 68 6.04 3.66 -7.30
N MET A 69 6.64 3.00 -6.30
CA MET A 69 5.92 2.48 -5.13
C MET A 69 5.25 3.61 -4.35
N LYS A 70 5.97 4.71 -4.11
CA LYS A 70 5.39 5.90 -3.47
C LYS A 70 4.19 6.41 -4.25
N LEU A 71 4.34 6.63 -5.55
CA LEU A 71 3.26 7.11 -6.43
C LEU A 71 2.01 6.20 -6.38
N ASN A 72 2.21 4.88 -6.42
CA ASN A 72 1.13 3.89 -6.34
C ASN A 72 0.39 3.91 -4.99
N LEU A 73 1.11 4.20 -3.90
CA LEU A 73 0.54 4.25 -2.56
C LEU A 73 -0.11 5.61 -2.21
N THR A 74 0.14 6.67 -2.99
CA THR A 74 -0.51 7.96 -2.77
C THR A 74 -1.93 7.98 -3.32
N THR A 75 -2.78 8.84 -2.77
CA THR A 75 -4.06 9.24 -3.38
C THR A 75 -3.91 10.45 -4.31
N TYR A 76 -2.69 10.96 -4.48
CA TYR A 76 -2.43 12.09 -5.34
C TYR A 76 -2.63 11.68 -6.81
N GLN A 77 -3.56 12.34 -7.48
CA GLN A 77 -3.69 12.24 -8.93
C GLN A 77 -2.83 13.35 -9.55
N PRO A 78 -1.78 13.00 -10.32
CA PRO A 78 -1.03 13.99 -11.07
C PRO A 78 -1.95 14.66 -12.10
N ASP A 79 -1.84 15.98 -12.23
CA ASP A 79 -2.42 16.66 -13.39
C ASP A 79 -1.55 16.37 -14.62
N TYR A 80 -1.89 15.28 -15.32
CA TYR A 80 -1.18 14.84 -16.51
C TYR A 80 -1.18 15.90 -17.62
N LYS A 81 -2.21 16.76 -17.69
CA LYS A 81 -2.28 17.82 -18.72
C LYS A 81 -1.28 18.93 -18.42
N ALA A 82 -1.14 19.32 -17.16
CA ALA A 82 -0.15 20.31 -16.75
C ALA A 82 1.28 19.77 -16.94
N ILE A 83 1.53 18.51 -16.55
CA ILE A 83 2.84 17.86 -16.69
C ILE A 83 3.22 17.70 -18.17
N SER A 84 2.28 17.27 -19.02
CA SER A 84 2.53 17.09 -20.45
C SER A 84 2.94 18.39 -21.16
N LYS A 85 2.45 19.54 -20.70
CA LYS A 85 2.80 20.86 -21.27
C LYS A 85 4.22 21.31 -20.91
N THR A 86 4.73 20.90 -19.75
CA THR A 86 6.08 21.26 -19.27
C THR A 86 7.17 20.26 -19.71
N MET A 87 6.79 19.07 -20.18
CA MET A 87 7.75 18.11 -20.72
C MET A 87 8.25 18.53 -22.11
N GLN A 88 9.57 18.80 -22.21
CA GLN A 88 10.21 18.96 -23.52
C GLN A 88 10.13 17.64 -24.29
N HIS A 89 9.52 17.68 -25.47
CA HIS A 89 9.51 16.54 -26.37
C HIS A 89 10.93 16.38 -26.91
N GLN A 90 11.63 15.32 -26.49
CA GLN A 90 12.82 14.91 -27.21
C GLN A 90 12.35 14.38 -28.56
N LYS A 91 12.71 15.08 -29.64
CA LYS A 91 12.56 14.55 -30.99
C LYS A 91 13.44 13.32 -31.09
N SER A 92 12.85 12.16 -31.36
CA SER A 92 13.61 11.01 -31.83
C SER A 92 14.30 11.39 -33.13
N HIS A 93 15.57 11.04 -33.26
CA HIS A 93 16.24 10.94 -34.55
C HIS A 93 15.68 9.76 -35.33
#